data_AF-A0A7Z9Y7E0-F1
#
_entry.id   AF-A0A7Z9Y7E0-F1
#
_cell.length_a   1.000
_cell.length_b   1.000
_cell.length_c   1.000
_cell.angle_alpha   90.00
_cell.angle_beta   90.00
_cell.angle_gamma   90.00
#
_symmetry.space_group_name_H-M   'P 1'
#
loop_
_entity.id
_entity.type
_entity.pdbx_description
1 polymer ?
#
loop_
_entity_poly.entity_id
_entity_poly.type
_entity_poly.pdbx_seq_one_letter_code
_entity_poly.pdbx_strand_id
1 'polypeptide(L)'
;MFRRRKKKVQSPLTEEERRELIRENMEYARRCAEDGNVSGMEMAIEMVIKHSHAINEIVDMGEIKRIKLTGYQRGVERLNRKIATLREEGNEEEAERLSILMRSYRREALSIKDEMERRERMRRMRREMSGR
;
A
#
# COMPACT_ATOMS: atom_id res chain seq x y z
N MET A 1 14.09 -36.76 -17.94
CA MET A 1 13.67 -35.34 -17.72
C MET A 1 13.41 -35.14 -16.22
N PHE A 2 14.38 -34.64 -15.46
CA PHE A 2 14.25 -34.50 -14.00
C PHE A 2 13.43 -33.25 -13.66
N ARG A 3 12.17 -33.44 -13.25
CA ARG A 3 11.41 -32.39 -12.55
C ARG A 3 12.00 -32.23 -11.14
N ARG A 4 12.93 -31.29 -10.97
CA ARG A 4 13.34 -30.79 -9.65
C ARG A 4 12.10 -30.23 -8.94
N ARG A 5 11.46 -31.02 -8.07
CA ARG A 5 10.54 -30.49 -7.06
C ARG A 5 11.37 -29.59 -6.16
N LYS A 6 11.20 -28.26 -6.28
CA LYS A 6 11.75 -27.32 -5.29
C LYS A 6 11.22 -27.78 -3.92
N LYS A 7 12.12 -28.18 -3.01
CA LYS A 7 11.78 -28.34 -1.59
C LYS A 7 11.14 -27.01 -1.17
N LYS A 8 9.84 -27.01 -0.88
CA LYS A 8 9.23 -25.91 -0.14
C LYS A 8 10.00 -25.88 1.18
N VAL A 9 10.87 -24.90 1.35
CA VAL A 9 11.40 -24.55 2.66
C VAL A 9 10.16 -24.24 3.47
N GLN A 10 9.77 -25.17 4.32
CA GLN A 10 8.69 -25.02 5.27
C GLN A 10 9.10 -23.81 6.10
N SER A 11 8.47 -22.67 5.84
CA SER A 11 8.82 -21.45 6.55
C SER A 11 8.46 -21.69 8.02
N PRO A 12 9.32 -21.28 8.98
CA PRO A 12 9.30 -21.77 10.35
C PRO A 12 8.03 -21.43 11.14
N LEU A 13 7.17 -20.58 10.57
CA LEU A 13 5.93 -20.14 11.15
C LEU A 13 4.76 -21.06 10.74
N THR A 14 3.95 -21.41 11.72
CA THR A 14 2.64 -22.06 11.59
C THR A 14 1.65 -21.18 10.81
N GLU A 15 0.52 -21.76 10.40
CA GLU A 15 -0.54 -20.98 9.74
C GLU A 15 -1.14 -19.92 10.66
N GLU A 16 -1.27 -20.25 11.95
CA GLU A 16 -1.82 -19.35 12.97
C GLU A 16 -0.92 -18.14 13.21
N GLU A 17 0.39 -18.36 13.37
CA GLU A 17 1.38 -17.27 13.50
C GLU A 17 1.39 -16.37 12.24
N ARG A 18 1.15 -16.92 11.06
CA ARG A 18 1.06 -16.10 9.84
C ARG A 18 -0.21 -15.27 9.79
N ARG A 19 -1.35 -15.81 10.23
CA ARG A 19 -2.60 -15.03 10.34
C ARG A 19 -2.44 -13.91 11.34
N GLU A 20 -1.75 -14.14 12.44
CA GLU A 20 -1.40 -13.09 13.40
C GLU A 20 -0.54 -12.00 12.75
N LEU A 21 0.55 -12.38 12.08
CA LEU A 21 1.38 -11.43 11.34
C LEU A 21 0.60 -10.65 10.26
N ILE A 22 -0.33 -11.29 9.55
CA ILE A 22 -1.19 -10.61 8.57
C ILE A 22 -2.02 -9.52 9.27
N ARG A 23 -2.67 -9.84 10.40
CA ARG A 23 -3.48 -8.88 11.15
C ARG A 23 -2.64 -7.72 11.68
N GLU A 24 -1.50 -8.03 12.32
CA GLU A 24 -0.59 -7.03 12.88
C GLU A 24 -0.03 -6.10 11.80
N ASN A 25 0.40 -6.65 10.66
CA ASN A 25 0.93 -5.84 9.57
C ASN A 25 -0.17 -5.00 8.89
N MET A 26 -1.41 -5.50 8.80
CA MET A 26 -2.54 -4.68 8.33
C MET A 26 -2.80 -3.49 9.27
N GLU A 27 -2.76 -3.71 10.58
CA GLU A 27 -2.92 -2.63 11.56
C GLU A 27 -1.74 -1.65 11.55
N TYR A 28 -0.51 -2.17 11.46
CA TYR A 28 0.67 -1.33 11.35
C TYR A 28 0.68 -0.51 10.05
N ALA A 29 0.25 -1.09 8.93
CA ALA A 29 0.07 -0.37 7.67
C ALA A 29 -0.93 0.79 7.80
N ARG A 30 -2.06 0.58 8.50
CA ARG A 30 -3.05 1.64 8.78
C ARG A 30 -2.44 2.78 9.57
N ARG A 31 -1.71 2.50 10.66
CA ARG A 31 -1.06 3.52 11.47
C ARG A 31 -0.04 4.32 10.66
N CYS A 32 0.83 3.62 9.93
CA CYS A 32 1.80 4.26 9.05
C CYS A 32 1.15 5.12 7.96
N ALA A 33 0.01 4.69 7.40
CA ALA A 33 -0.74 5.45 6.42
C ALA A 33 -1.27 6.77 7.01
N GLU A 34 -1.86 6.74 8.21
CA GLU A 34 -2.35 7.97 8.88
C GLU A 34 -1.22 8.94 9.20
N ASP A 35 -0.04 8.44 9.58
CA ASP A 35 1.16 9.25 9.87
C ASP A 35 1.89 9.75 8.61
N GLY A 36 1.41 9.37 7.41
CA GLY A 36 2.09 9.65 6.14
C GLY A 36 3.46 8.96 6.02
N ASN A 37 3.71 7.91 6.79
CA ASN A 37 4.90 7.05 6.69
C ASN A 37 4.73 6.02 5.56
N VAL A 38 4.89 6.48 4.32
CA VAL A 38 4.65 5.65 3.12
C VAL A 38 5.58 4.44 3.04
N SER A 39 6.86 4.56 3.41
CA SER A 39 7.79 3.42 3.39
C SER A 39 7.38 2.34 4.39
N GLY A 40 7.07 2.73 5.64
CA GLY A 40 6.59 1.79 6.66
C GLY A 40 5.28 1.11 6.25
N MET A 41 4.36 1.86 5.65
CA MET A 41 3.11 1.33 5.12
C MET A 41 3.34 0.30 4.00
N GLU A 42 4.15 0.64 2.98
CA GLU A 42 4.40 -0.25 1.84
C GLU A 42 5.08 -1.56 2.28
N MET A 43 6.07 -1.47 3.18
CA MET A 43 6.72 -2.65 3.75
C MET A 43 5.72 -3.56 4.50
N ALA A 44 4.85 -2.97 5.31
CA ALA A 44 3.84 -3.72 6.05
C ALA A 44 2.86 -4.43 5.09
N ILE A 45 2.42 -3.76 4.03
CA ILE A 45 1.54 -4.35 3.01
C ILE A 45 2.25 -5.48 2.25
N GLU A 46 3.53 -5.32 1.93
CA GLU A 46 4.32 -6.39 1.32
C GLU A 46 4.36 -7.64 2.21
N MET A 47 4.53 -7.45 3.53
CA MET A 47 4.47 -8.54 4.49
C MET A 47 3.10 -9.21 4.52
N VAL A 48 2.01 -8.44 4.51
CA VAL A 48 0.65 -8.99 4.41
C VAL A 48 0.50 -9.90 3.19
N ILE A 49 0.90 -9.42 2.00
CA ILE A 49 0.80 -10.18 0.75
C ILE A 49 1.66 -11.43 0.79
N LYS A 50 2.89 -11.32 1.30
CA LYS A 50 3.82 -12.44 1.42
C LYS A 50 3.28 -13.54 2.33
N HIS A 51 2.77 -13.16 3.50
CA HIS A 51 2.25 -14.12 4.47
C HIS A 51 0.93 -14.72 4.01
N SER A 52 0.04 -13.94 3.37
CA SER A 52 -1.22 -14.45 2.83
C SER A 52 -0.99 -15.47 1.72
N HIS A 53 -0.04 -15.21 0.80
CA HIS A 53 0.36 -16.16 -0.24
C HIS A 53 0.93 -17.47 0.34
N ALA A 54 1.64 -17.40 1.48
CA ALA A 54 2.23 -18.58 2.10
C ALA A 54 1.16 -19.57 2.64
N ILE A 55 -0.03 -19.07 3.00
CA ILE A 55 -1.15 -19.86 3.53
C ILE A 55 -2.36 -19.91 2.58
N ASN A 56 -2.24 -19.35 1.36
CA ASN A 56 -3.33 -19.19 0.39
C ASN A 56 -4.56 -18.47 0.94
N GLU A 57 -4.36 -17.49 1.83
CA GLU A 57 -5.44 -16.69 2.39
C GLU A 57 -5.75 -15.49 1.49
N ILE A 58 -7.04 -15.21 1.27
CA ILE A 58 -7.48 -14.09 0.46
C ILE A 58 -7.53 -12.85 1.35
N VAL A 59 -6.76 -11.82 0.98
CA VAL A 59 -6.78 -10.51 1.65
C VAL A 59 -7.70 -9.55 0.90
N ASP A 60 -8.35 -8.62 1.63
CA ASP A 60 -9.17 -7.58 1.00
C ASP A 60 -8.27 -6.55 0.28
N MET A 61 -8.08 -6.78 -1.02
CA MET A 61 -7.33 -5.87 -1.89
C MET A 61 -7.98 -4.48 -1.99
N GLY A 62 -9.29 -4.36 -1.73
CA GLY A 62 -9.98 -3.07 -1.65
C GLY A 62 -9.57 -2.29 -0.41
N GLU A 63 -9.42 -2.97 0.73
CA GLU A 63 -8.89 -2.38 1.96
C GLU A 63 -7.44 -1.95 1.80
N ILE A 64 -6.57 -2.82 1.26
CA ILE A 64 -5.17 -2.48 0.99
C ILE A 64 -5.07 -1.22 0.12
N LYS A 65 -5.92 -1.07 -0.91
CA LYS A 65 -5.94 0.14 -1.74
C LYS A 65 -6.38 1.38 -1.00
N ARG A 66 -7.37 1.29 -0.10
CA ARG A 66 -7.77 2.40 0.76
C ARG A 66 -6.62 2.83 1.67
N ILE A 67 -5.94 1.88 2.30
CA ILE A 67 -4.76 2.15 3.14
C ILE A 67 -3.68 2.86 2.33
N LYS A 68 -3.32 2.31 1.16
CA LYS A 68 -2.33 2.92 0.26
C LYS A 68 -2.72 4.33 -0.14
N LEU A 69 -3.96 4.54 -0.57
CA LEU A 69 -4.45 5.86 -0.97
C LEU A 69 -4.29 6.87 0.17
N THR A 70 -4.74 6.52 1.38
CA THR A 70 -4.57 7.36 2.57
C THR A 70 -3.09 7.65 2.82
N GLY A 71 -2.23 6.63 2.81
CA GLY A 71 -0.82 6.80 3.11
C GLY A 71 -0.09 7.68 2.10
N TYR A 72 -0.37 7.53 0.80
CA TYR A 72 0.21 8.41 -0.22
C TYR A 72 -0.31 9.85 -0.09
N GLN A 73 -1.60 10.06 0.21
CA GLN A 73 -2.16 11.39 0.43
C GLN A 73 -1.52 12.08 1.66
N ARG A 74 -1.47 11.40 2.80
CA ARG A 74 -0.80 11.89 4.02
C ARG A 74 0.69 12.09 3.82
N GLY A 75 1.35 11.20 3.06
CA GLY A 75 2.75 11.33 2.68
C GLY A 75 3.02 12.59 1.87
N VAL A 76 2.15 12.93 0.92
CA VAL A 76 2.22 14.20 0.17
C VAL A 76 2.07 15.39 1.10
N GLU A 77 1.07 15.39 2.00
CA GLU A 77 0.87 16.48 2.97
C GLU A 77 2.11 16.68 3.86
N ARG A 78 2.67 15.58 4.38
CA ARG A 78 3.87 15.58 5.23
C ARG A 78 5.10 16.10 4.48
N LEU A 79 5.35 15.61 3.27
CA LEU A 79 6.47 16.07 2.45
C LEU A 79 6.31 17.54 2.08
N ASN A 80 5.11 18.00 1.72
CA ASN A 80 4.87 19.39 1.39
C ASN A 80 5.22 20.33 2.54
N ARG A 81 4.83 19.99 3.78
CA ARG A 81 5.22 20.75 4.98
C ARG A 81 6.74 20.74 5.18
N LYS A 82 7.39 19.58 5.07
CA LYS A 82 8.85 19.48 5.26
C LYS A 82 9.63 20.25 4.18
N ILE A 83 9.17 20.23 2.94
CA ILE A 83 9.74 21.00 1.83
C ILE A 83 9.64 22.50 2.12
N ALA A 84 8.50 22.98 2.60
CA ALA A 84 8.34 24.39 2.97
C ALA A 84 9.33 24.81 4.05
N THR A 85 9.44 24.02 5.13
CA THR A 85 10.43 24.26 6.20
C THR A 85 11.86 24.26 5.68
N LEU A 86 12.24 23.32 4.82
CA LEU A 86 13.60 23.27 4.26
C LEU A 86 13.92 24.49 3.40
N ARG A 87 12.95 25.02 2.65
CA ARG A 87 13.13 26.26 1.88
C ARG A 87 13.30 27.47 2.79
N GLU A 88 12.51 27.56 3.85
CA GLU A 88 12.67 28.61 4.88
C GLU A 88 14.05 28.54 5.56
N GLU A 89 14.58 27.33 5.77
CA GLU A 89 15.93 27.08 6.30
C GLU A 89 17.06 27.31 5.26
N GLY A 90 16.73 27.64 4.00
CA GLY A 90 17.69 27.82 2.92
C GLY A 90 18.29 26.53 2.35
N ASN A 91 17.73 25.37 2.70
CA ASN A 91 18.17 24.05 2.25
C ASN A 91 17.45 23.61 0.96
N GLU A 92 17.73 24.33 -0.13
CA GLU A 92 17.04 24.16 -1.42
C GLU A 92 17.31 22.80 -2.10
N GLU A 93 18.53 22.26 -1.98
CA GLU A 93 18.87 20.97 -2.61
C GLU A 93 18.04 19.82 -2.03
N GLU A 94 17.92 19.78 -0.70
CA GLU A 94 17.10 18.78 -0.02
C GLU A 94 15.60 18.99 -0.31
N ALA A 95 15.16 20.23 -0.37
CA ALA A 95 13.78 20.57 -0.74
C ALA A 95 13.42 20.08 -2.15
N GLU A 96 14.33 20.18 -3.13
CA GLU A 96 14.11 19.68 -4.48
C GLU A 96 14.11 18.14 -4.52
N ARG A 97 15.02 17.48 -3.80
CA ARG A 97 15.00 16.01 -3.64
C ARG A 97 13.66 15.51 -3.11
N LEU A 98 13.15 16.12 -2.05
CA LEU A 98 11.84 15.77 -1.49
C LEU A 98 10.69 16.12 -2.42
N SER A 99 10.80 17.17 -3.23
CA SER A 99 9.79 17.54 -4.23
C SER A 99 9.61 16.46 -5.30
N ILE A 100 10.70 15.81 -5.73
CA ILE A 100 10.64 14.67 -6.65
C ILE A 100 9.89 13.50 -6.02
N LEU A 101 10.20 13.17 -4.76
CA LEU A 101 9.53 12.10 -4.03
C LEU A 101 8.03 12.39 -3.85
N MET A 102 7.68 13.63 -3.48
CA MET A 102 6.29 14.08 -3.34
C MET A 102 5.52 13.96 -4.65
N ARG A 103 6.11 14.32 -5.80
CA ARG A 103 5.49 14.11 -7.13
C ARG A 103 5.23 12.63 -7.40
N SER A 104 6.14 11.75 -6.98
CA SER A 104 5.95 10.31 -7.09
C SER A 104 4.73 9.84 -6.27
N TYR A 105 4.66 10.23 -5.00
CA TYR A 105 3.53 9.86 -4.12
C TYR A 105 2.20 10.39 -4.63
N ARG A 106 2.17 11.61 -5.17
CA ARG A 106 0.97 12.17 -5.79
C ARG A 106 0.50 11.37 -6.99
N ARG A 107 1.42 10.89 -7.84
CA ARG A 107 1.09 10.04 -9.00
C ARG A 107 0.52 8.70 -8.55
N GLU A 108 1.11 8.06 -7.55
CA GLU A 108 0.58 6.80 -7.00
C GLU A 108 -0.83 6.97 -6.41
N ALA A 109 -1.05 8.03 -5.62
CA ALA A 109 -2.39 8.33 -5.08
C ALA A 109 -3.45 8.50 -6.19
N LEU A 110 -3.12 9.24 -7.26
CA LEU A 110 -4.02 9.44 -8.39
C LEU A 110 -4.31 8.12 -9.12
N SER A 111 -3.26 7.33 -9.40
CA SER A 111 -3.38 6.02 -10.04
C SER A 111 -4.33 5.08 -9.27
N ILE A 112 -4.16 5.00 -7.95
CA ILE A 112 -5.02 4.19 -7.08
C ILE A 112 -6.46 4.71 -7.11
N LYS A 113 -6.65 6.02 -6.99
CA LYS A 113 -7.98 6.65 -7.02
C LYS A 113 -8.70 6.35 -8.35
N ASP A 114 -8.04 6.57 -9.47
CA ASP A 114 -8.60 6.32 -10.80
C ASP A 114 -8.97 4.84 -10.99
N GLU A 115 -8.15 3.92 -10.49
CA GLU A 115 -8.45 2.50 -10.54
C GLU A 115 -9.67 2.14 -9.69
N MET A 116 -9.78 2.70 -8.49
CA MET A 116 -10.92 2.50 -7.58
C MET A 116 -12.22 3.02 -8.21
N GLU A 117 -12.20 4.24 -8.76
CA GLU A 117 -13.36 4.82 -9.45
C GLU A 117 -13.76 4.02 -10.68
N ARG A 118 -12.79 3.56 -11.48
CA ARG A 118 -13.06 2.71 -12.66
C ARG A 118 -13.75 1.41 -12.24
N ARG A 119 -13.28 0.76 -11.18
CA ARG A 119 -13.91 -0.47 -10.65
C ARG A 119 -15.32 -0.21 -10.15
N GLU A 120 -15.55 0.92 -9.49
CA GLU A 120 -16.88 1.29 -9.02
C GLU A 120 -17.85 1.56 -10.17
N ARG A 121 -17.43 2.31 -11.20
CA ARG A 121 -18.21 2.53 -12.43
C ARG A 121 -18.61 1.19 -13.07
N MET A 122 -17.68 0.25 -13.21
CA MET A 122 -17.97 -1.10 -13.74
C MET A 122 -18.97 -1.87 -12.88
N ARG A 123 -18.91 -1.76 -11.55
CA ARG A 123 -19.86 -2.40 -10.63
C ARG A 123 -21.26 -1.82 -10.77
N ARG A 124 -21.41 -0.50 -10.90
CA ARG A 124 -22.70 0.18 -11.10
C ARG A 124 -23.35 -0.27 -12.41
N MET A 125 -22.62 -0.21 -13.53
CA MET A 125 -23.12 -0.67 -14.83
C MET A 125 -23.57 -2.13 -14.81
N ARG A 126 -22.82 -3.03 -14.15
CA ARG A 126 -23.23 -4.44 -14.02
C ARG A 126 -24.54 -4.58 -13.25
N ARG A 127 -24.73 -3.84 -12.16
CA ARG A 127 -25.99 -3.88 -11.38
C ARG A 127 -27.18 -3.40 -12.20
N GLU A 128 -26.99 -2.32 -12.96
CA GLU A 128 -28.02 -1.77 -13.86
C GLU A 128 -28.41 -2.75 -14.98
N MET A 129 -27.46 -3.51 -15.52
CA MET A 129 -27.74 -4.55 -16.53
C MET A 129 -28.30 -5.86 -15.95
N SER A 130 -28.06 -6.16 -14.67
CA SER A 130 -28.55 -7.39 -14.01
C SER A 130 -29.93 -7.22 -13.37
N GLY A 131 -30.39 -5.98 -13.21
CA GLY A 131 -31.69 -5.63 -12.65
C GLY A 131 -32.79 -5.38 -13.70
N ARG A 132 -32.53 -5.76 -14.96
CA ARG A 132 -33.49 -5.89 -16.06
C ARG A 132 -33.61 -7.35 -16.43
#